data_AF-A0A426Z7S8-F1
#
_entry.id   AF-A0A426Z7S8-F1
#
_cell.length_a   1.000
_cell.length_b   1.000
_cell.length_c   1.000
_cell.angle_alpha   90.00
_cell.angle_beta   90.00
_cell.angle_gamma   90.00
#
_symmetry.space_group_name_H-M   'P 1'
#
loop_
_entity.id
_entity.type
_entity.pdbx_description
1 polymer ?
#
loop_
_entity_poly.entity_id
_entity_poly.type
_entity_poly.pdbx_seq_one_letter_code
_entity_poly.pdbx_strand_id
1 'polypeptide(L)'
;MVYFYDFALVLKWTSLIWHLKVPLWHQKASIRNDGLVLWDYHVICIQVNASRRGKVFDLVWDLDSSLPFPSPINVYFSEAIQPTSGQFELLD
;
A
#
# COMPACT_ATOMS: atom_id res chain seq x y z
N MET A 1 -4.88 -12.76 13.85
CA MET A 1 -5.36 -11.45 14.31
C MET A 1 -5.40 -10.54 13.09
N VAL A 2 -6.49 -9.81 12.87
CA VAL A 2 -6.64 -8.92 11.70
C VAL A 2 -6.33 -7.50 12.16
N TYR A 3 -5.36 -6.87 11.52
CA TYR A 3 -5.01 -5.47 11.77
C TYR A 3 -5.41 -4.65 10.55
N PHE A 4 -6.14 -3.56 10.81
CA PHE A 4 -6.30 -2.50 9.83
C PHE A 4 -5.17 -1.51 10.09
N TYR A 5 -4.25 -1.38 9.14
CA TYR A 5 -3.22 -0.37 9.23
C TYR A 5 -3.76 0.91 8.61
N ASP A 6 -3.85 1.94 9.43
CA ASP A 6 -4.16 3.29 9.01
C ASP A 6 -2.83 4.04 8.80
N PHE A 7 -2.38 4.14 7.54
CA PHE A 7 -1.22 4.96 7.19
C PHE A 7 -1.46 6.47 7.38
N ALA A 8 -2.73 6.90 7.53
CA ALA A 8 -3.13 8.30 7.68
C ALA A 8 -3.19 8.79 9.14
N LEU A 9 -3.30 7.90 10.14
CA LEU A 9 -3.45 8.31 11.55
C LEU A 9 -2.16 8.85 12.20
N VAL A 10 -0.97 8.47 11.72
CA VAL A 10 0.30 8.94 12.31
C VAL A 10 0.61 10.41 11.96
N LEU A 11 -0.05 10.96 10.95
CA LEU A 11 0.32 12.27 10.39
C LEU A 11 -0.78 13.34 10.53
N LYS A 12 -1.96 13.06 11.10
CA LYS A 12 -3.11 13.98 10.99
C LYS A 12 -3.13 15.22 11.91
N TRP A 13 -2.07 15.55 12.64
CA TRP A 13 -2.09 16.61 13.67
C TRP A 13 -1.45 17.95 13.33
N THR A 14 -1.04 18.22 12.08
CA THR A 14 -0.66 19.58 11.67
C THR A 14 -1.34 19.98 10.37
N SER A 15 -1.87 21.20 10.31
CA SER A 15 -2.50 21.79 9.12
C SER A 15 -1.55 21.98 7.92
N LEU A 16 -0.35 21.38 7.95
CA LEU A 16 0.61 21.32 6.84
C LEU A 16 0.45 20.05 5.96
N ILE A 17 -0.44 19.12 6.31
CA ILE A 17 -0.49 17.76 5.72
C ILE A 17 -1.64 17.58 4.70
N TRP A 18 -2.27 18.66 4.26
CA TRP A 18 -3.36 18.63 3.28
C TRP A 18 -2.96 18.18 1.86
N HIS A 19 -1.67 17.94 1.61
CA HIS A 19 -1.14 17.59 0.29
C HIS A 19 -0.39 16.25 0.27
N LEU A 20 -0.46 15.43 1.32
CA LEU A 20 0.20 14.13 1.31
C LEU A 20 -0.53 13.21 0.32
N LYS A 21 0.03 13.08 -0.89
CA LYS A 21 -0.36 12.06 -1.84
C LYS A 21 0.40 10.77 -1.51
N VAL A 22 -0.33 9.68 -1.38
CA VAL A 22 0.23 8.34 -1.16
C VAL A 22 0.31 7.65 -2.52
N PRO A 23 1.51 7.55 -3.12
CA PRO A 23 1.67 6.80 -4.35
C PRO A 23 1.59 5.31 -4.05
N LEU A 24 0.75 4.61 -4.81
CA LEU A 24 0.60 3.17 -4.73
C LEU A 24 0.55 2.57 -6.14
N TRP A 25 1.39 1.57 -6.38
CA TRP A 25 1.49 0.87 -7.66
C TRP A 25 0.57 -0.35 -7.72
N HIS A 26 0.42 -0.90 -8.92
CA HIS A 26 -0.43 -2.07 -9.18
C HIS A 26 -1.86 -1.86 -8.67
N GLN A 27 -2.47 -0.72 -8.99
CA GLN A 27 -3.84 -0.38 -8.65
C GLN A 27 -4.74 -0.46 -9.89
N LYS A 28 -5.89 -1.09 -9.77
CA LYS A 28 -6.87 -1.31 -10.86
C LYS A 28 -7.44 -0.01 -11.44
N ALA A 29 -7.45 1.06 -10.64
CA ALA A 29 -7.92 2.38 -11.08
C ALA A 29 -6.92 3.11 -11.99
N SER A 30 -5.67 2.63 -12.09
CA SER A 30 -4.68 3.23 -12.97
C SER A 30 -4.92 2.87 -14.44
N ILE A 31 -4.77 3.87 -15.31
CA ILE A 31 -4.67 3.67 -16.77
C ILE A 31 -3.23 3.42 -17.25
N ARG A 32 -2.25 3.65 -16.36
CA ARG A 32 -0.82 3.47 -16.66
C ARG A 32 -0.44 2.00 -16.52
N ASN A 33 0.50 1.54 -17.34
CA ASN A 33 0.99 0.15 -17.29
C ASN A 33 1.68 -0.22 -15.97
N ASP A 34 2.24 0.75 -15.25
CA ASP A 34 2.84 0.53 -13.93
C ASP A 34 1.82 0.51 -12.78
N GLY A 35 0.55 0.81 -13.06
CA GLY A 35 -0.50 0.75 -12.07
C GLY A 35 -0.47 1.86 -11.01
N LEU A 36 0.28 2.96 -11.21
CA LEU A 36 0.40 4.04 -10.24
C LEU A 36 -0.90 4.83 -10.05
N VAL A 37 -1.35 4.95 -8.80
CA VAL A 37 -2.43 5.85 -8.36
C VAL A 37 -1.94 6.70 -7.17
N LEU A 38 -2.29 7.98 -7.18
CA LEU A 38 -2.03 8.91 -6.07
C LEU A 38 -3.27 9.02 -5.19
N TRP A 39 -3.27 8.28 -4.08
CA TRP A 39 -4.36 8.31 -3.10
C TRP A 39 -4.19 9.46 -2.11
N ASP A 40 -5.30 10.01 -1.64
CA ASP A 40 -5.33 10.84 -0.44
C ASP A 40 -5.26 9.98 0.83
N TYR A 41 -5.86 8.80 0.80
CA TYR A 41 -5.66 7.71 1.74
C TYR A 41 -6.05 6.38 1.09
N HIS A 42 -5.44 5.26 1.52
CA HIS A 42 -5.82 3.93 1.08
C HIS A 42 -5.91 2.97 2.26
N VAL A 43 -6.88 2.05 2.24
CA VAL A 43 -7.12 1.10 3.33
C VAL A 43 -6.90 -0.32 2.84
N ILE A 44 -6.07 -1.05 3.57
CA ILE A 44 -5.82 -2.47 3.34
C ILE A 44 -6.03 -3.27 4.62
N CYS A 45 -6.38 -4.54 4.49
CA CYS A 45 -6.49 -5.46 5.62
C CYS A 45 -5.26 -6.37 5.66
N ILE A 46 -4.59 -6.45 6.81
CA ILE A 46 -3.45 -7.36 7.02
C ILE A 46 -3.86 -8.49 7.96
N GLN A 47 -3.79 -9.71 7.45
CA GLN A 47 -3.98 -10.92 8.23
C GLN A 47 -2.63 -11.41 8.74
N VAL A 48 -2.42 -11.28 10.05
CA VAL A 48 -1.22 -11.79 10.72
C VAL A 48 -1.45 -13.24 11.15
N ASN A 49 -0.61 -14.13 10.64
CA ASN A 49 -0.68 -15.57 10.91
C ASN A 49 0.33 -15.93 12.01
N ALA A 50 -0.16 -16.13 13.25
CA ALA A 50 0.68 -16.39 14.43
C ALA A 50 1.30 -17.82 14.50
N SER A 51 1.08 -18.67 13.50
CA SER A 51 1.48 -20.07 13.56
C SER A 51 2.94 -20.24 13.16
N ARG A 52 3.84 -20.37 14.15
CA ARG A 52 5.28 -20.59 13.96
C ARG A 52 5.65 -21.98 13.38
N ARG A 53 4.67 -22.82 13.07
CA ARG A 53 4.87 -24.24 12.66
C ARG A 53 4.74 -24.50 11.15
N GLY A 54 4.68 -23.46 10.32
CA GLY A 54 4.74 -23.58 8.86
C GLY A 54 5.08 -22.25 8.20
N LYS A 55 5.50 -22.28 6.93
CA LYS A 55 5.70 -21.09 6.07
C LYS A 55 4.35 -20.44 5.75
N VAL A 56 3.64 -19.95 6.74
CA VAL A 56 2.45 -19.11 6.52
C VAL A 56 2.92 -17.68 6.57
N PHE A 57 3.01 -17.03 5.42
CA PHE A 57 3.31 -15.60 5.33
C PHE A 57 2.09 -14.79 5.76
N ASP A 58 2.31 -13.58 6.26
CA ASP A 58 1.21 -12.63 6.46
C ASP A 58 0.62 -12.27 5.09
N LEU A 59 -0.69 -11.98 5.08
CA LEU A 59 -1.45 -11.73 3.87
C LEU A 59 -2.03 -10.33 3.87
N VAL A 60 -2.02 -9.69 2.71
CA VAL A 60 -2.65 -8.39 2.46
C VAL A 60 -3.88 -8.59 1.59
N TRP A 61 -4.98 -8.02 2.06
CA TRP A 61 -6.26 -7.99 1.39
C TRP A 61 -6.51 -6.55 0.94
N ASP A 62 -6.14 -6.27 -0.31
CA ASP A 62 -6.38 -5.02 -1.00
C ASP A 62 -7.30 -5.29 -2.19
N LEU A 63 -8.52 -4.75 -2.16
CA LEU A 63 -9.52 -4.97 -3.21
C LEU A 63 -9.20 -4.15 -4.48
N ASP A 64 -8.47 -3.05 -4.32
CA ASP A 64 -8.15 -2.12 -5.42
C ASP A 64 -6.84 -2.49 -6.12
N SER A 65 -6.05 -3.41 -5.55
CA SER A 65 -4.82 -3.89 -6.19
C SER A 65 -5.08 -4.86 -7.35
N SER A 66 -4.21 -4.80 -8.37
CA SER A 66 -4.07 -5.77 -9.45
C SER A 66 -3.11 -6.93 -9.10
N LEU A 67 -2.47 -6.92 -7.93
CA LEU A 67 -1.68 -8.03 -7.41
C LEU A 67 -2.58 -9.23 -7.04
N PRO A 68 -2.01 -10.43 -6.77
CA PRO A 68 -2.79 -11.57 -6.31
C PRO A 68 -3.66 -11.25 -5.09
N PHE A 69 -4.83 -11.88 -4.98
CA PHE A 69 -5.77 -11.61 -3.89
C PHE A 69 -6.10 -12.90 -3.11
N PRO A 70 -5.72 -13.00 -1.82
CA PRO A 70 -4.87 -12.08 -1.07
C PRO A 70 -3.39 -12.15 -1.54
N SER A 71 -2.67 -11.05 -1.34
CA SER A 71 -1.23 -10.96 -1.67
C SER A 71 -0.37 -11.39 -0.49
N PRO A 72 0.72 -12.16 -0.69
CA PRO A 72 1.76 -12.29 0.32
C PRO A 72 2.31 -10.92 0.71
N ILE A 73 2.48 -10.64 2.01
CA ILE A 73 2.86 -9.30 2.50
C ILE A 73 4.16 -8.78 1.89
N ASN A 74 5.14 -9.66 1.67
CA ASN A 74 6.42 -9.30 1.09
C ASN A 74 6.29 -8.86 -0.37
N VAL A 75 5.41 -9.51 -1.13
CA VAL A 75 5.12 -9.15 -2.53
C VAL A 75 4.36 -7.84 -2.58
N TYR A 76 3.34 -7.67 -1.73
CA TYR A 76 2.56 -6.44 -1.69
C TYR A 76 3.43 -5.23 -1.39
N PHE A 77 4.28 -5.31 -0.36
CA PHE A 77 5.13 -4.19 0.03
C PHE A 77 6.21 -3.88 -1.02
N SER A 78 6.83 -4.88 -1.65
CA SER A 78 7.87 -4.62 -2.66
C SER A 78 7.31 -4.03 -3.95
N GLU A 79 6.10 -4.46 -4.34
CA GLU A 79 5.51 -4.11 -5.63
C GLU A 79 4.63 -2.86 -5.55
N ALA A 80 3.75 -2.77 -4.55
CA ALA A 80 2.78 -1.68 -4.43
C ALA A 80 3.36 -0.45 -3.72
N ILE A 81 4.30 -0.63 -2.79
CA ILE A 81 4.90 0.46 -2.00
C ILE A 81 6.36 0.65 -2.44
N GLN A 82 6.57 1.42 -3.50
CA GLN A 82 7.91 1.67 -4.03
C GLN A 82 8.54 2.93 -3.39
N PRO A 83 9.86 2.93 -3.12
CA PRO A 83 10.54 4.10 -2.58
C PRO A 83 10.48 5.27 -3.58
N THR A 84 9.96 6.39 -3.10
CA THR A 84 9.66 7.57 -3.92
C THR A 84 10.87 8.49 -4.17
N SER A 85 12.04 8.14 -3.65
CA SER A 85 13.25 8.98 -3.56
C SER A 85 13.94 9.33 -4.89
N GLY A 86 13.27 9.19 -6.04
CA GLY A 86 13.82 9.57 -7.34
C GLY A 86 12.80 9.81 -8.45
N GLN A 87 11.50 9.89 -8.15
CA GLN A 87 10.46 10.00 -9.19
C GLN A 87 9.71 11.34 -9.19
N PHE A 88 9.85 12.16 -8.14
CA PHE A 88 9.24 13.49 -8.08
C PHE A 88 10.01 14.55 -8.88
N GLU A 89 11.27 14.30 -9.29
CA GLU A 89 12.02 15.22 -10.17
C GLU A 89 11.53 15.23 -11.64
N LEU A 90 10.59 14.36 -12.01
CA LEU A 90 10.06 14.25 -13.38
C LEU A 90 8.64 14.79 -13.52
N LEU A 91 8.10 15.44 -12.50
CA LEU A 91 6.74 16.00 -12.49
C LEU A 91 6.70 17.53 -12.35
N ASP A 92 7.85 18.21 -12.51
CA ASP A 92 7.95 19.67 -12.66
C ASP A 92 8.08 20.09 -14.13
#